data_AF-A0A1V5E8Q1-F1
#
_entry.id   AF-A0A1V5E8Q1-F1
#
_cell.length_a   1.000
_cell.length_b   1.000
_cell.length_c   1.000
_cell.angle_alpha   90.00
_cell.angle_beta   90.00
_cell.angle_gamma   90.00
#
_symmetry.space_group_name_H-M   'P 1'
#
loop_
_entity.id
_entity.type
_entity.pdbx_description
1 polymer ?
#
loop_
_entity_poly.entity_id
_entity_poly.type
_entity_poly.pdbx_seq_one_letter_code
_entity_poly.pdbx_strand_id
1 'polypeptide(L)'
;MAHVGIGTSYRAAHPGDPVFTNFIPLSSILERAATLGLSPNAGKLNESELALKPDILNLAPTRRHLFEIKPTSLQSAGRAEARMYAGLLATAGVPVTLGPMGEPGTNGAIPAPGGVYLFETPEAGVIVYQYRRQRVVPFPAPEREPAVERRWRLAPLTPQQQAVIVTTTAAGVMLIIMMILLAPVGV
;
A
#
# COMPACT_ATOMS: atom_id res chain seq x y z
N MET A 1 7.66 14.44 3.64
CA MET A 1 6.89 13.74 2.58
C MET A 1 7.70 12.61 1.96
N ALA A 2 8.88 12.86 1.38
CA ALA A 2 9.69 11.82 0.74
C ALA A 2 10.03 10.64 1.68
N HIS A 3 10.60 10.93 2.85
CA HIS A 3 10.97 9.93 3.86
C HIS A 3 9.82 9.01 4.26
N VAL A 4 8.64 9.59 4.49
CA VAL A 4 7.42 8.85 4.85
C VAL A 4 7.01 7.92 3.71
N GLY A 5 6.90 8.44 2.48
CA GLY A 5 6.49 7.63 1.33
C GLY A 5 7.47 6.50 1.02
N ILE A 6 8.77 6.76 1.09
CA ILE A 6 9.81 5.75 0.86
C ILE A 6 9.77 4.69 1.98
N GLY A 7 9.66 5.11 3.25
CA GLY A 7 9.51 4.18 4.38
C GLY A 7 8.25 3.31 4.26
N THR A 8 7.13 3.88 3.79
CA THR A 8 5.90 3.11 3.49
C THR A 8 6.13 2.12 2.34
N SER A 9 6.81 2.53 1.27
CA SER A 9 7.16 1.65 0.14
C SER A 9 8.02 0.47 0.59
N TYR A 10 9.05 0.73 1.39
CA TYR A 10 9.92 -0.31 1.94
C TYR A 10 9.14 -1.29 2.83
N ARG A 11 8.28 -0.79 3.72
CA ARG A 11 7.43 -1.64 4.58
C ARG A 11 6.48 -2.52 3.76
N ALA A 12 5.88 -1.96 2.71
CA ALA A 12 4.99 -2.72 1.81
C ALA A 12 5.73 -3.83 1.07
N ALA A 13 7.01 -3.64 0.74
CA ALA A 13 7.86 -4.65 0.11
C ALA A 13 8.31 -5.77 1.07
N HIS A 14 8.11 -5.61 2.39
CA HIS A 14 8.53 -6.55 3.42
C HIS A 14 7.37 -6.93 4.36
N PRO A 15 6.33 -7.60 3.83
CA PRO A 15 5.17 -7.97 4.64
C PRO A 15 5.56 -8.92 5.78
N GLY A 16 5.16 -8.56 7.00
CA GLY A 16 5.42 -9.35 8.22
C GLY A 16 6.74 -9.05 8.92
N ASP A 17 7.67 -8.33 8.28
CA ASP A 17 8.92 -7.93 8.91
C ASP A 17 8.68 -6.82 9.97
N PRO A 18 9.42 -6.82 11.09
CA PRO A 18 9.37 -5.74 12.09
C PRO A 18 10.15 -4.52 11.59
N VAL A 19 9.49 -3.71 10.76
CA VAL A 19 10.03 -2.48 10.17
C VAL A 19 9.63 -1.24 10.99
N PHE A 20 10.62 -0.46 11.39
CA PHE A 20 10.49 0.84 12.04
C PHE A 20 10.87 1.96 11.08
N THR A 21 10.16 3.08 11.14
CA THR A 21 10.36 4.18 10.19
C THR A 21 10.19 5.54 10.85
N ASN A 22 11.05 6.51 10.53
CA ASN A 22 10.98 7.99 10.68
C ASN A 22 10.58 8.63 12.03
N PHE A 23 9.63 8.04 12.75
CA PHE A 23 8.98 8.61 13.93
C PHE A 23 9.25 7.79 15.20
N ILE A 24 9.79 6.59 15.06
CA ILE A 24 10.01 5.69 16.19
C ILE A 24 11.42 5.93 16.75
N PRO A 25 11.54 6.38 18.01
CA PRO A 25 12.84 6.62 18.62
C PRO A 25 13.58 5.30 18.93
N LEU A 26 14.91 5.38 19.08
CA LEU A 26 15.73 4.23 19.46
C LEU A 26 15.26 3.59 20.77
N SER A 27 14.78 4.36 21.76
CA SER A 27 14.20 3.81 22.99
C SER A 27 13.10 2.78 22.70
N SER A 28 12.09 3.15 21.92
CA SER A 28 10.98 2.27 21.56
C SER A 28 11.41 1.11 20.64
N ILE A 29 12.40 1.35 19.77
CA ILE A 29 12.99 0.29 18.92
C ILE A 29 13.66 -0.77 19.80
N LEU A 30 14.45 -0.36 20.80
CA LEU A 30 15.15 -1.28 21.70
C LEU A 30 14.16 -2.06 22.55
N GLU A 31 13.10 -1.43 23.08
CA GLU A 31 12.02 -2.15 23.77
C GLU A 31 11.39 -3.22 22.87
N ARG A 32 11.08 -2.87 21.61
CA ARG A 32 10.51 -3.82 20.66
C ARG A 32 11.51 -4.92 20.29
N ALA A 33 12.79 -4.62 20.14
CA ALA A 33 13.84 -5.60 19.89
C ALA A 33 13.88 -6.69 20.98
N ALA A 34 13.69 -6.32 22.26
CA ALA A 34 13.60 -7.31 23.35
C ALA A 34 12.45 -8.32 23.12
N THR A 35 11.29 -7.84 22.65
CA THR A 35 10.15 -8.72 22.34
C THR A 35 10.39 -9.63 21.13
N LEU A 36 11.42 -9.34 20.32
CA LEU A 36 11.86 -10.18 19.19
C LEU A 36 12.97 -11.18 19.60
N GLY A 37 13.25 -11.32 20.90
CA GLY A 37 14.26 -12.24 21.43
C GLY A 37 15.69 -11.71 21.36
N LEU A 38 15.88 -10.40 21.11
CA LEU A 38 17.16 -9.74 21.26
C LEU A 38 17.40 -9.35 22.72
N SER A 39 18.65 -9.08 23.09
CA SER A 39 19.02 -8.65 24.46
C SER A 39 19.57 -7.21 24.45
N PRO A 40 18.72 -6.20 24.15
CA PRO A 40 19.14 -4.81 24.10
C PRO A 40 19.50 -4.28 25.50
N ASN A 41 20.45 -3.34 25.56
CA ASN A 41 20.82 -2.61 26.76
C ASN A 41 20.74 -1.10 26.51
N ALA A 42 19.55 -0.53 26.71
CA ALA A 42 19.30 0.90 26.53
C ALA A 42 20.15 1.78 27.45
N GLY A 43 20.57 1.27 28.63
CA GLY A 43 21.44 2.00 29.57
C GLY A 43 22.86 2.25 29.06
N LYS A 44 23.22 1.74 27.87
CA LYS A 44 24.47 2.06 27.18
C LYS A 44 24.41 3.34 26.35
N LEU A 45 23.21 3.89 26.15
CA LEU A 45 22.98 5.12 25.41
C LEU A 45 22.49 6.22 26.36
N ASN A 46 22.82 7.47 26.07
CA ASN A 46 22.28 8.61 26.79
C ASN A 46 20.89 9.01 26.25
N GLU A 47 20.19 9.89 26.97
CA GLU A 47 18.82 10.30 26.60
C GLU A 47 18.72 10.93 25.21
N SER A 48 19.74 11.71 24.80
CA SER A 48 19.75 12.36 23.49
C SER A 48 19.91 11.35 22.36
N GLU A 49 20.71 10.30 22.57
CA GLU A 49 20.88 9.19 21.62
C GLU A 49 19.61 8.35 21.52
N LEU A 50 18.98 8.03 22.65
CA LEU A 50 17.74 7.27 22.69
C LEU A 50 16.57 7.98 21.97
N ALA A 51 16.62 9.31 21.89
CA ALA A 51 15.62 10.12 21.19
C ALA A 51 15.80 10.17 19.66
N LEU A 52 16.95 9.73 19.14
CA LEU A 52 17.23 9.69 17.70
C LEU A 52 16.32 8.67 17.00
N LYS A 53 16.13 8.86 15.68
CA LYS A 53 15.12 8.15 14.88
C LYS A 53 15.73 7.78 13.52
N PRO A 54 16.15 6.52 13.31
CA PRO A 54 16.60 6.11 11.99
C PRO A 54 15.43 6.18 10.99
N ASP A 55 15.73 6.47 9.73
CA ASP A 55 14.69 6.61 8.71
C ASP A 55 14.00 5.26 8.42
N ILE A 56 14.78 4.18 8.27
CA ILE A 56 14.30 2.80 8.14
C ILE A 56 15.20 1.85 8.94
N LEU A 57 14.58 1.01 9.77
CA LEU A 57 15.23 -0.13 10.40
C LEU A 57 14.35 -1.36 10.28
N ASN A 58 14.86 -2.44 9.70
CA ASN A 58 14.23 -3.75 9.67
C ASN A 58 14.93 -4.67 10.67
N LEU A 59 14.19 -5.21 11.65
CA LEU A 59 14.72 -6.15 12.64
C LEU A 59 14.30 -7.61 12.38
N ALA A 60 13.89 -7.93 11.15
CA ALA A 60 13.63 -9.32 10.79
C ALA A 60 14.89 -10.17 11.07
N PRO A 61 14.75 -11.40 11.60
CA PRO A 61 15.90 -12.23 11.95
C PRO A 61 16.91 -12.43 10.81
N THR A 62 16.45 -12.40 9.56
CA THR A 62 17.24 -12.61 8.35
C THR A 62 17.76 -11.32 7.69
N ARG A 63 17.32 -10.14 8.12
CA ARG A 63 17.58 -8.86 7.41
C ARG A 63 17.75 -7.69 8.37
N ARG A 64 18.64 -7.79 9.37
CA ARG A 64 18.87 -6.71 10.34
C ARG A 64 19.48 -5.47 9.68
N HIS A 65 18.70 -4.76 8.88
CA HIS A 65 19.15 -3.79 7.88
C HIS A 65 18.69 -2.40 8.28
N LEU A 66 19.60 -1.44 8.14
CA LEU A 66 19.34 -0.04 8.37
C LEU A 66 19.57 0.77 7.10
N PHE A 67 18.68 1.72 6.84
CA PHE A 67 18.83 2.71 5.78
C PHE A 67 18.53 4.12 6.29
N GLU A 68 19.31 5.08 5.80
CA GLU A 68 19.02 6.51 5.89
C GLU A 68 18.54 7.04 4.55
N ILE A 69 17.53 7.90 4.56
CA ILE A 69 16.94 8.51 3.38
C ILE A 69 17.42 9.95 3.29
N LYS A 70 17.99 10.39 2.17
CA LYS A 70 18.42 11.78 1.99
C LYS A 70 18.17 12.28 0.57
N PRO A 71 18.05 13.59 0.33
CA PRO A 71 18.21 14.14 -1.01
C PRO A 71 19.54 13.69 -1.64
N THR A 72 19.60 13.52 -2.96
CA THR A 72 20.83 13.09 -3.66
C THR A 72 22.06 13.94 -3.32
N SER A 73 21.89 15.25 -3.11
CA SER A 73 22.99 16.16 -2.73
C SER A 73 23.56 15.92 -1.32
N LEU A 74 22.89 15.13 -0.48
CA LEU A 74 23.26 14.83 0.90
C LEU A 74 23.58 13.34 1.12
N GLN A 75 23.91 12.61 0.06
CA GLN A 75 24.26 11.18 0.13
C GLN A 75 25.36 10.89 1.16
N SER A 76 26.43 11.69 1.18
CA SER A 76 27.55 11.52 2.12
C SER A 76 27.13 11.69 3.59
N ALA A 77 26.18 12.58 3.86
CA ALA A 77 25.60 12.76 5.18
C ALA A 77 24.74 11.55 5.56
N GLY A 78 23.92 11.04 4.63
CA GLY A 78 23.15 9.81 4.83
C GLY A 78 24.03 8.62 5.21
N ARG A 79 25.17 8.45 4.54
CA ARG A 79 26.15 7.40 4.89
C ARG A 79 26.71 7.57 6.31
N ALA A 80 27.03 8.79 6.70
CA ALA A 80 27.57 9.06 8.04
C ALA A 80 26.52 8.76 9.12
N GLU A 81 25.28 9.22 8.93
CA GLU A 81 24.17 8.96 9.83
C GLU A 81 23.84 7.46 9.93
N ALA A 82 23.80 6.74 8.81
CA ALA A 82 23.52 5.30 8.81
C ALA A 82 24.56 4.52 9.62
N ARG A 83 25.85 4.87 9.49
CA ARG A 83 26.94 4.28 10.28
C ARG A 83 26.85 4.65 11.76
N MET A 84 26.50 5.90 12.07
CA MET A 84 26.27 6.35 13.44
C MET A 84 25.16 5.50 14.09
N TYR A 85 24.00 5.37 13.45
CA TYR A 85 22.90 4.56 13.98
C TYR A 85 23.27 3.09 14.15
N ALA A 86 23.95 2.48 13.16
CA ALA A 86 24.43 1.11 13.29
C ALA A 86 25.38 0.94 14.50
N GLY A 87 26.26 1.92 14.74
CA GLY A 87 27.15 1.95 15.90
C GLY A 87 26.43 2.09 17.24
N LEU A 88 25.42 2.97 17.33
CA LEU A 88 24.59 3.12 18.53
C LEU A 88 23.79 1.85 18.83
N LEU A 89 23.15 1.26 17.81
CA LEU A 89 22.41 0.01 17.95
C LEU A 89 23.32 -1.15 18.36
N ALA A 90 24.52 -1.25 17.79
CA ALA A 90 25.52 -2.24 18.21
C ALA A 90 25.99 -2.02 19.66
N THR A 91 26.21 -0.77 20.07
CA THR A 91 26.56 -0.40 21.45
C THR A 91 25.46 -0.80 22.44
N ALA A 92 24.20 -0.69 22.02
CA ALA A 92 23.03 -1.13 22.76
C ALA A 92 22.74 -2.64 22.63
N GLY A 93 23.63 -3.45 22.05
CA GLY A 93 23.46 -4.90 21.95
C GLY A 93 22.52 -5.40 20.84
N VAL A 94 22.13 -4.53 19.90
CA VAL A 94 21.32 -4.86 18.72
C VAL A 94 22.13 -4.62 17.46
N PRO A 95 23.09 -5.51 17.11
CA PRO A 95 23.88 -5.31 15.91
C PRO A 95 23.00 -5.41 14.65
N VAL A 96 23.18 -4.44 13.77
CA VAL A 96 22.53 -4.32 12.46
C VAL A 96 23.61 -4.09 11.40
N THR A 97 23.32 -4.47 10.17
CA THR A 97 24.15 -4.15 9.01
C THR A 97 23.53 -2.99 8.24
N LEU A 98 24.35 -2.26 7.49
CA LEU A 98 23.84 -1.33 6.48
C LEU A 98 23.10 -2.16 5.43
N GLY A 99 21.89 -1.74 5.09
CA GLY A 99 21.08 -2.48 4.14
C GLY A 99 21.71 -2.49 2.73
N PRO A 100 21.69 -3.60 2.00
CA PRO A 100 22.33 -3.73 0.70
C PRO A 100 21.65 -2.88 -0.39
N MET A 101 22.41 -2.63 -1.46
CA MET A 101 21.86 -2.07 -2.69
C MET A 101 20.88 -3.05 -3.33
N GLY A 102 19.80 -2.54 -3.92
CA GLY A 102 18.82 -3.35 -4.66
C GLY A 102 17.87 -4.18 -3.80
N GLU A 103 17.81 -3.95 -2.49
CA GLU A 103 16.80 -4.56 -1.63
C GLU A 103 15.37 -4.09 -2.04
N PRO A 104 14.35 -4.97 -2.02
CA PRO A 104 12.99 -4.59 -2.38
C PRO A 104 12.49 -3.34 -1.67
N GLY A 105 11.84 -2.43 -2.40
CA GLY A 105 11.32 -1.19 -1.83
C GLY A 105 12.36 -0.11 -1.52
N THR A 106 13.63 -0.31 -1.92
CA THR A 106 14.69 0.70 -1.77
C THR A 106 14.96 1.51 -3.05
N ASN A 107 14.26 1.20 -4.14
CA ASN A 107 14.23 1.98 -5.37
C ASN A 107 12.80 2.12 -5.90
N GLY A 108 12.52 3.22 -6.59
CA GLY A 108 11.23 3.45 -7.22
C GLY A 108 10.85 4.92 -7.33
N ALA A 109 9.55 5.16 -7.30
CA ALA A 109 8.96 6.48 -7.42
C ALA A 109 7.78 6.61 -6.45
N ILE A 110 7.68 7.72 -5.72
CA ILE A 110 6.52 8.03 -4.87
C ILE A 110 5.85 9.33 -5.32
N PRO A 111 4.50 9.38 -5.38
CA PRO A 111 3.77 10.61 -5.71
C PRO A 111 4.11 11.75 -4.75
N ALA A 112 4.14 12.97 -5.29
CA ALA A 112 4.36 14.19 -4.52
C ALA A 112 3.50 15.33 -5.09
N PRO A 113 3.20 16.38 -4.29
CA PRO A 113 2.43 17.52 -4.79
C PRO A 113 3.08 18.15 -6.03
N GLY A 114 2.44 18.01 -7.20
CA GLY A 114 2.92 18.57 -8.47
C GLY A 114 4.05 17.77 -9.15
N GLY A 115 4.31 16.54 -8.72
CA GLY A 115 5.39 15.74 -9.26
C GLY A 115 5.58 14.38 -8.60
N VAL A 116 6.82 13.92 -8.59
CA VAL A 116 7.21 12.60 -8.08
C VAL A 116 8.58 12.71 -7.41
N TYR A 117 8.80 11.98 -6.32
CA TYR A 117 10.16 11.71 -5.87
C TYR A 117 10.62 10.40 -6.49
N LEU A 118 11.71 10.44 -7.26
CA LEU A 118 12.42 9.25 -7.71
C LEU A 118 13.48 8.93 -6.65
N PHE A 119 13.61 7.67 -6.28
CA PHE A 119 14.55 7.24 -5.24
C PHE A 119 15.23 5.92 -5.58
N GLU A 120 16.43 5.73 -5.05
CA GLU A 120 17.27 4.54 -5.24
C GLU A 120 18.31 4.40 -4.13
N THR A 121 18.97 3.24 -4.06
CA THR A 121 20.04 2.94 -3.10
C THR A 121 21.39 2.87 -3.80
N PRO A 122 22.14 3.98 -3.93
CA PRO A 122 23.40 4.01 -4.65
C PRO A 122 24.56 3.36 -3.87
N GLU A 123 24.43 3.24 -2.55
CA GLU A 123 25.38 2.55 -1.68
C GLU A 123 24.66 1.93 -0.47
N ALA A 124 25.31 0.99 0.21
CA ALA A 124 24.71 0.31 1.35
C ALA A 124 24.31 1.28 2.46
N GLY A 125 23.09 1.13 2.96
CA GLY A 125 22.51 1.91 4.04
C GLY A 125 22.06 3.33 3.67
N VAL A 126 22.07 3.71 2.39
CA VAL A 126 21.63 5.05 1.96
C VAL A 126 20.64 4.94 0.80
N ILE A 127 19.43 5.45 1.00
CA ILE A 127 18.45 5.69 -0.05
C ILE A 127 18.49 7.18 -0.40
N VAL A 128 18.83 7.51 -1.64
CA VAL A 128 18.78 8.88 -2.12
C VAL A 128 17.49 9.16 -2.87
N TYR A 129 17.01 10.40 -2.85
CA TYR A 129 15.87 10.82 -3.66
C TYR A 129 16.06 12.18 -4.35
N GLN A 130 15.35 12.35 -5.46
CA GLN A 130 15.23 13.60 -6.18
C GLN A 130 13.78 13.88 -6.56
N TYR A 131 13.34 15.13 -6.36
CA TYR A 131 12.04 15.58 -6.83
C TYR A 131 12.07 15.91 -8.33
N ARG A 132 11.09 15.39 -9.07
CA ARG A 132 10.81 15.73 -10.47
C ARG A 132 9.42 16.31 -10.58
N ARG A 133 9.32 17.55 -11.03
CA ARG A 133 8.03 18.18 -11.33
C ARG A 133 7.41 17.51 -12.55
N GLN A 134 6.17 17.08 -12.44
CA GLN A 134 5.43 16.58 -13.59
C GLN A 134 4.82 17.78 -14.31
N ARG A 135 5.04 17.88 -15.63
CA ARG A 135 4.32 18.86 -16.45
C ARG A 135 2.91 18.33 -16.60
N VAL A 136 1.93 19.01 -15.98
CA VAL A 136 0.51 18.68 -16.18
C VAL A 136 0.19 19.02 -17.63
N VAL A 137 0.13 18.01 -18.49
CA VAL A 137 -0.43 18.18 -19.83
C VAL A 137 -1.94 18.12 -19.65
N PRO A 138 -2.71 19.15 -20.07
CA PRO A 138 -4.16 19.08 -20.03
C PRO A 138 -4.59 17.81 -20.78
N PHE A 139 -5.28 16.90 -20.09
CA PHE A 139 -5.92 15.79 -20.78
C PHE A 139 -6.97 16.41 -21.70
N PRO A 140 -6.95 16.15 -23.02
CA PRO A 140 -8.00 16.66 -23.89
C PRO A 140 -9.32 16.14 -23.33
N ALA A 141 -10.25 17.06 -23.01
CA ALA A 141 -11.58 16.68 -22.58
C ALA A 141 -12.12 15.70 -23.62
N PRO A 142 -12.68 14.54 -23.22
CA PRO A 142 -13.29 13.64 -24.17
C PRO A 142 -14.28 14.46 -24.99
N GLU A 143 -14.05 14.50 -26.30
CA GLU A 143 -14.96 15.14 -27.23
C GLU A 143 -16.32 14.50 -26.97
N ARG A 144 -17.34 15.32 -26.65
CA ARG A 144 -18.68 14.79 -26.36
C ARG A 144 -19.10 14.04 -27.61
N GLU A 145 -19.15 12.71 -27.54
CA GLU A 145 -19.79 11.92 -28.59
C GLU A 145 -21.17 12.54 -28.81
N PRO A 146 -21.54 12.88 -30.06
CA PRO A 146 -22.90 13.34 -30.33
C PRO A 146 -23.83 12.26 -29.80
N ALA A 147 -24.80 12.66 -28.96
CA ALA A 147 -25.77 11.74 -28.40
C ALA A 147 -26.48 11.03 -29.55
N VAL A 148 -26.04 9.82 -29.89
CA VAL A 148 -26.78 8.94 -30.78
C VAL A 148 -27.99 8.52 -29.98
N GLU A 149 -29.09 9.21 -30.24
CA GLU A 149 -30.41 8.87 -29.73
C GLU A 149 -30.70 7.43 -30.18
N ARG A 150 -30.40 6.44 -29.34
CA ARG A 150 -30.77 5.04 -29.57
C ARG A 150 -32.28 4.97 -29.43
N ARG A 151 -32.97 5.29 -30.51
CA ARG A 151 -34.39 5.03 -30.68
C ARG A 151 -34.55 3.53 -30.75
N TRP A 152 -34.81 2.90 -29.60
CA TRP A 152 -35.18 1.49 -29.53
C TRP A 152 -36.48 1.29 -30.32
N ARG A 153 -36.37 0.96 -31.60
CA ARG A 153 -37.49 0.37 -32.34
C ARG A 153 -37.56 -1.07 -31.88
N LEU A 154 -38.43 -1.34 -30.90
CA LEU A 154 -38.87 -2.71 -30.63
C LEU A 154 -39.46 -3.25 -31.94
N ALA A 155 -38.83 -4.27 -32.51
CA ALA A 155 -39.42 -4.98 -33.63
C ALA A 155 -40.77 -5.54 -33.17
N PRO A 156 -41.84 -5.46 -33.99
CA PRO A 156 -43.11 -6.07 -33.64
C PRO A 156 -42.90 -7.56 -33.38
N LEU A 157 -43.56 -8.08 -32.33
CA LEU A 157 -43.50 -9.49 -31.98
C LEU A 157 -43.90 -10.34 -33.19
N THR A 158 -43.15 -11.42 -33.42
CA THR A 158 -43.51 -12.38 -34.46
C THR A 158 -44.83 -13.08 -34.11
N PRO A 159 -45.59 -13.58 -35.10
CA PRO A 159 -46.82 -14.35 -34.84
C PRO A 159 -46.60 -15.56 -33.90
N GLN A 160 -45.41 -16.16 -33.93
CA GLN A 160 -45.03 -17.25 -33.02
C GLN A 160 -44.87 -16.77 -31.57
N GLN A 161 -44.31 -15.58 -31.35
CA GLN A 161 -44.20 -14.99 -30.01
C GLN A 161 -45.56 -14.55 -29.46
N GLN A 162 -46.48 -14.12 -30.34
CA GLN A 162 -47.85 -13.80 -29.93
C GLN A 162 -48.63 -15.06 -29.49
N ALA A 163 -48.43 -16.20 -30.16
CA ALA A 163 -49.10 -17.45 -29.82
C ALA A 163 -48.72 -18.00 -28.43
N VAL A 164 -47.47 -17.80 -27.99
CA VAL A 164 -46.99 -18.22 -26.65
C VAL A 164 -47.65 -17.40 -25.55
N ILE A 165 -47.82 -16.08 -25.75
CA ILE A 165 -48.45 -15.21 -24.75
C ILE A 165 -49.92 -15.59 -24.52
N VAL A 166 -50.65 -15.92 -25.59
CA VAL A 166 -52.08 -16.28 -25.50
C VAL A 166 -52.29 -17.64 -24.81
N THR A 167 -51.37 -18.60 -24.97
CA THR A 167 -51.49 -19.92 -24.34
C THR A 167 -51.18 -19.89 -22.84
N THR A 168 -50.28 -19.01 -22.39
CA THR A 168 -49.95 -18.88 -20.95
C THR A 168 -51.07 -18.24 -20.11
N THR A 169 -51.86 -17.32 -20.65
CA THR A 169 -52.95 -16.66 -19.89
C THR A 169 -54.18 -17.56 -19.72
N ALA A 170 -54.47 -18.46 -20.66
CA ALA A 170 -55.62 -19.36 -20.56
C ALA A 170 -55.39 -20.50 -19.55
N ALA A 171 -54.17 -21.04 -19.46
CA ALA A 171 -53.84 -22.12 -18.53
C ALA A 171 -53.69 -21.64 -17.06
N GLY A 172 -53.19 -20.41 -16.86
CA GLY A 172 -52.96 -19.86 -15.52
C GLY A 172 -54.23 -19.53 -14.73
N VAL A 173 -55.31 -19.11 -15.40
CA VAL A 173 -56.56 -18.74 -14.72
C VAL A 173 -57.41 -19.97 -14.34
N MET A 174 -57.35 -21.06 -15.12
CA MET A 174 -58.05 -22.32 -14.80
C MET A 174 -57.50 -23.01 -13.54
N LEU A 175 -56.19 -22.94 -13.29
CA LEU A 175 -55.55 -23.61 -12.15
C LEU A 175 -55.88 -22.93 -10.82
N ILE A 176 -56.04 -21.60 -10.81
CA ILE A 176 -56.40 -20.84 -9.60
C ILE A 176 -57.87 -21.07 -9.20
N ILE A 177 -58.79 -21.20 -10.17
CA ILE A 177 -60.21 -21.45 -9.90
C ILE A 177 -60.44 -22.89 -9.38
N MET A 178 -59.71 -23.88 -9.89
CA MET A 178 -59.83 -25.27 -9.41
C MET A 178 -59.28 -25.46 -7.98
N MET A 179 -58.27 -24.70 -7.57
CA MET A 179 -57.72 -24.79 -6.20
C MET A 179 -58.61 -24.16 -5.13
N ILE A 180 -59.47 -23.19 -5.48
CA ILE A 180 -60.40 -22.54 -4.54
C ILE A 180 -61.66 -23.39 -4.32
N LEU A 181 -62.10 -24.18 -5.32
CA LEU A 181 -63.32 -24.99 -5.23
C LEU A 181 -63.13 -26.37 -4.56
N LEU A 182 -61.89 -26.83 -4.34
CA LEU A 182 -61.60 -28.17 -3.80
C LEU A 182 -61.02 -28.16 -2.37
N ALA A 183 -61.00 -27.02 -1.68
CA ALA A 183 -60.56 -26.98 -0.28
C ALA A 183 -61.64 -27.57 0.64
N PRO A 184 -61.37 -28.68 1.37
CA PRO A 184 -62.33 -29.26 2.30
C PRO A 184 -62.49 -28.36 3.53
N VAL A 185 -63.73 -27.98 3.84
CA VAL A 185 -64.10 -27.36 5.12
C VAL A 185 -64.18 -28.48 6.15
N GLY A 186 -63.10 -28.65 6.92
CA GLY A 186 -63.07 -29.57 8.06
C GLY A 186 -63.89 -29.03 9.22
N VAL A 187 -64.85 -29.84 9.66
CA VAL A 187 -65.68 -29.73 10.88
C VAL A 187 -64.84 -30.03 12.12
#